data_AF-A0A2V6V9G1-F1
#
_entry.id   AF-A0A2V6V9G1-F1
#
_cell.length_a   1.000
_cell.length_b   1.000
_cell.length_c   1.000
_cell.angle_alpha   90.00
_cell.angle_beta   90.00
_cell.angle_gamma   90.00
#
_symmetry.space_group_name_H-M   'P 1'
#
loop_
_entity.id
_entity.type
_entity.pdbx_description
1 polymer ?
#
loop_
_entity_poly.entity_id
_entity_poly.type
_entity_poly.pdbx_seq_one_letter_code
_entity_poly.pdbx_strand_id
1 'polypeptide(L)' 'MAEGGKLHPLQQAFAELGAAQCGYCTPGILLTAQALLDETPTPTRDEIKEALAGNLCRCTGYTKILDAVELASMRMGARK' A
#
# COMPACT_ATOMS: atom_id res chain seq x y z
N MET A 1 -9.10 5.38 3.48
CA MET A 1 -9.67 4.27 2.67
C MET A 1 -10.66 4.82 1.64
N ALA A 2 -11.26 3.98 0.77
CA ALA A 2 -12.23 4.42 -0.25
C ALA A 2 -13.40 5.19 0.37
N GLU A 3 -13.89 6.19 -0.36
CA GLU A 3 -15.09 6.96 -0.02
C GLU A 3 -16.10 6.80 -1.17
N GLY A 4 -17.13 5.98 -0.96
CA GLY A 4 -18.08 5.62 -2.02
C GLY A 4 -17.39 4.93 -3.20
N GLY A 5 -17.59 5.45 -4.41
CA GLY A 5 -16.96 4.93 -5.64
C GLY A 5 -15.53 5.43 -5.90
N LYS A 6 -15.00 6.32 -5.06
CA LYS A 6 -13.67 6.90 -5.23
C LYS A 6 -12.64 6.07 -4.48
N LEU A 7 -11.71 5.46 -5.21
CA LEU A 7 -10.61 4.70 -4.63
C LEU A 7 -9.67 5.59 -3.83
N HIS A 8 -9.19 5.06 -2.72
CA HIS A 8 -8.08 5.63 -1.97
C HIS A 8 -6.77 5.58 -2.79
N PRO A 9 -5.82 6.53 -2.63
CA PRO A 9 -4.53 6.47 -3.33
C PRO A 9 -3.80 5.13 -3.22
N LEU A 10 -3.83 4.46 -2.05
CA LEU A 10 -3.31 3.10 -1.88
C LEU A 10 -4.03 2.08 -2.79
N GLN A 11 -5.36 2.05 -2.78
CA GLN A 11 -6.13 1.11 -3.60
C GLN A 11 -5.89 1.35 -5.09
N GLN A 12 -5.81 2.62 -5.50
CA GLN A 12 -5.50 2.99 -6.87
C GLN A 12 -4.08 2.54 -7.27
N ALA A 13 -3.07 2.79 -6.43
CA ALA A 13 -1.70 2.34 -6.69
C ALA A 13 -1.60 0.81 -6.78
N PHE A 14 -2.32 0.08 -5.92
CA PHE A 14 -2.35 -1.38 -5.96
C PHE A 14 -2.93 -1.92 -7.26
N ALA A 15 -4.02 -1.32 -7.75
CA ALA A 15 -4.65 -1.68 -9.01
C ALA A 15 -3.73 -1.38 -10.21
N GLU A 16 -3.10 -0.22 -10.23
CA GLU A 16 -2.23 0.21 -11.34
C GLU A 16 -0.94 -0.60 -11.46
N LEU A 17 -0.34 -0.98 -10.33
CA LEU A 17 0.95 -1.68 -10.32
C LEU A 17 0.85 -3.21 -10.26
N GLY A 18 -0.37 -3.76 -10.21
CA GLY A 18 -0.59 -5.19 -10.06
C GLY A 18 -0.12 -5.73 -8.70
N ALA A 19 -0.26 -4.92 -7.64
CA ALA A 19 0.13 -5.30 -6.28
C ALA A 19 -0.86 -6.28 -5.60
N ALA A 20 -1.95 -6.61 -6.30
CA ALA A 20 -2.91 -7.65 -5.92
C ALA A 20 -3.05 -8.65 -7.07
N GLN A 21 -2.96 -9.94 -6.74
CA GLN A 21 -3.26 -11.05 -7.67
C GLN A 21 -4.50 -11.80 -7.19
N CYS A 22 -4.34 -12.80 -6.30
CA CYS A 22 -5.48 -13.52 -5.73
C CYS A 22 -6.38 -12.66 -4.82
N GLY A 23 -5.89 -11.49 -4.39
CA GLY A 23 -6.62 -10.53 -3.56
C GLY A 23 -6.76 -10.88 -2.08
N TYR A 24 -6.47 -12.11 -1.66
CA TYR A 24 -6.76 -12.57 -0.29
C TYR A 24 -6.05 -11.76 0.80
N CYS A 25 -4.76 -11.48 0.62
CA CYS A 25 -3.96 -10.68 1.57
C CYS A 25 -4.17 -9.17 1.44
N THR A 26 -4.80 -8.71 0.36
CA THR A 26 -4.85 -7.28 -0.01
C THR A 26 -5.52 -6.41 1.05
N PRO A 27 -6.65 -6.80 1.68
CA PRO A 27 -7.26 -5.98 2.72
C PRO A 27 -6.34 -5.72 3.92
N GLY A 28 -5.65 -6.75 4.43
CA GLY A 28 -4.73 -6.61 5.57
C GLY A 28 -3.53 -5.72 5.26
N ILE A 29 -2.95 -5.90 4.06
CA ILE A 29 -1.85 -5.06 3.59
C ILE A 29 -2.29 -3.60 3.45
N LEU A 30 -3.45 -3.33 2.85
CA LEU A 30 -3.95 -1.96 2.66
C LEU A 30 -4.17 -1.24 3.99
N LEU A 31 -4.72 -1.93 5.00
CA LEU A 31 -4.91 -1.35 6.34
C LEU A 31 -3.59 -1.10 7.05
N THR A 32 -2.63 -2.03 6.96
CA THR A 32 -1.32 -1.86 7.58
C THR A 32 -0.52 -0.74 6.92
N ALA A 33 -0.53 -0.67 5.58
CA ALA A 33 0.11 0.41 4.83
C ALA A 33 -0.54 1.76 5.10
N GLN A 34 -1.87 1.81 5.26
CA GLN A 34 -2.56 3.03 5.67
C GLN A 34 -2.07 3.53 7.03
N ALA A 35 -2.03 2.65 8.03
CA ALA A 35 -1.57 3.00 9.37
C ALA A 35 -0.13 3.55 9.34
N LEU A 36 0.77 2.90 8.59
CA LEU A 36 2.13 3.41 8.38
C LEU A 36 2.13 4.82 7.77
N LEU A 37 1.34 5.06 6.72
CA LEU A 37 1.33 6.35 6.02
C LEU A 37 0.66 7.48 6.81
N ASP A 38 -0.25 7.14 7.72
CA ASP A 38 -0.85 8.11 8.64
C ASP A 38 0.17 8.59 9.70
N GLU A 39 1.02 7.69 10.19
CA GLU A 39 2.08 8.01 11.17
C GLU A 39 3.33 8.60 10.52
N THR A 40 3.76 8.03 9.39
CA THR A 40 4.98 8.38 8.66
C THR A 40 4.62 8.63 7.18
N PRO A 41 4.29 9.88 6.79
CA PRO A 41 3.78 10.18 5.45
C PRO A 41 4.77 9.90 4.30
N THR A 42 6.07 9.91 4.58
CA THR A 42 7.16 9.67 3.61
C THR A 42 8.10 8.57 4.12
N PRO A 43 7.62 7.33 4.25
CA PRO A 43 8.44 6.25 4.79
C PRO A 43 9.47 5.82 3.74
N THR A 44 10.61 5.38 4.22
CA THR A 44 11.61 4.68 3.42
C THR A 44 11.12 3.29 3.04
N ARG A 45 11.71 2.70 2.00
CA ARG A 45 11.36 1.34 1.56
C ARG A 45 11.54 0.29 2.66
N ASP A 46 12.53 0.45 3.52
CA ASP A 46 12.79 -0.49 4.61
C ASP A 46 11.77 -0.35 5.74
N GLU A 47 11.30 0.86 6.05
CA GLU A 47 10.16 1.06 6.97
C GLU A 47 8.88 0.44 6.42
N ILE A 48 8.63 0.52 5.11
CA ILE A 48 7.49 -0.16 4.46
C ILE A 48 7.61 -1.68 4.61
N LYS A 49 8.80 -2.25 4.39
CA LYS A 49 9.01 -3.70 4.57
C LYS A 49 8.76 -4.13 6.00
N GLU A 50 9.29 -3.40 6.98
CA GLU A 50 9.15 -3.72 8.39
C GLU A 50 7.68 -3.67 8.82
N ALA A 51 6.97 -2.60 8.45
CA ALA A 51 5.55 -2.48 8.74
C ALA A 51 4.72 -3.63 8.13
N LEU A 52 5.11 -4.11 6.94
CA LEU A 52 4.41 -5.19 6.24
C LEU A 52 4.93 -6.60 6.58
N ALA A 53 5.91 -6.76 7.48
CA ALA A 53 6.51 -8.06 7.78
C ALA A 53 5.51 -9.10 8.30
N GLY A 54 4.44 -8.65 8.98
CA GLY A 54 3.34 -9.51 9.44
C GLY A 54 2.28 -9.85 8.39
N ASN A 55 2.34 -9.25 7.19
CA ASN A 55 1.35 -9.45 6.13
C ASN A 55 1.85 -10.43 5.08
N LEU A 56 1.48 -11.70 5.22
CA LEU A 56 1.92 -12.75 4.30
C LEU A 56 1.20 -12.67 2.95
N CYS A 57 1.98 -12.60 1.88
CA CYS A 57 1.51 -12.70 0.50
C CYS A 57 2.22 -13.84 -0.22
N ARG A 58 1.43 -14.73 -0.87
CA ARG A 58 1.98 -15.86 -1.63
C ARG A 58 2.12 -15.59 -3.12
N CYS A 59 1.43 -14.57 -3.65
CA CYS A 59 1.25 -14.42 -5.10
C CYS A 59 2.21 -13.40 -5.73
N THR A 60 2.48 -12.27 -5.06
CA THR A 60 3.12 -11.10 -5.71
C THR A 60 4.65 -11.06 -5.59
N GLY A 61 5.23 -11.81 -4.65
CA GLY A 61 6.65 -11.68 -4.31
C GLY A 61 7.03 -10.34 -3.66
N TYR A 62 6.05 -9.59 -3.13
CA TYR A 62 6.19 -8.33 -2.40
C TYR A 62 6.66 -7.10 -3.18
N THR A 63 7.49 -7.22 -4.22
CA THR A 63 8.05 -6.05 -4.92
C THR A 63 6.98 -5.04 -5.35
N LYS A 64 5.89 -5.50 -5.98
CA LYS A 64 4.78 -4.61 -6.41
C LYS A 64 3.95 -4.05 -5.27
N ILE A 65 3.90 -4.72 -4.12
CA ILE A 65 3.27 -4.18 -2.92
C ILE A 65 4.07 -3.00 -2.40
N LEU A 66 5.40 -3.16 -2.27
CA LEU A 66 6.29 -2.09 -1.81
C LEU A 66 6.23 -0.88 -2.75
N ASP A 67 6.34 -1.12 -4.08
CA ASP A 67 6.24 -0.07 -5.09
C ASP A 67 4.90 0.70 -5.01
N ALA A 68 3.80 0.00 -4.70
CA ALA A 68 2.48 0.62 -4.59
C ALA A 68 2.30 1.47 -3.34
N VAL A 69 2.92 1.08 -2.22
CA VAL A 69 2.91 1.90 -1.00
C VAL A 69 3.76 3.17 -1.20
N GLU A 70 4.93 3.06 -1.83
CA GLU A 70 5.76 4.23 -2.19
C GLU A 70 5.01 5.20 -3.11
N LEU A 71 4.37 4.69 -4.17
CA LEU A 71 3.58 5.51 -5.08
C LEU A 71 2.39 6.19 -4.36
N ALA A 72 1.73 5.48 -3.44
CA ALA A 72 0.66 6.05 -2.65
C ALA A 72 1.16 7.16 -1.70
N SER A 73 2.30 6.96 -1.03
CA SER A 73 2.97 7.98 -0.21
C SER A 73 3.23 9.26 -1.01
N MET A 74 3.83 9.14 -2.21
CA MET A 74 4.09 10.28 -3.08
C MET A 74 2.80 11.04 -3.46
N ARG A 75 1.72 10.32 -3.81
CA ARG A 75 0.43 10.91 -4.18
C ARG A 75 -0.29 11.58 -3.03
N MET A 76 -0.14 11.05 -1.81
CA MET A 76 -0.72 11.61 -0.60
C MET A 76 0.07 12.85 -0.14
N GLY A 77 1.40 12.84 -0.28
CA GLY A 77 2.26 13.98 0.00
C GLY A 77 2.06 15.15 -0.96
N ALA A 78 1.86 14.89 -2.26
CA ALA A 78 1.58 15.91 -3.27
C ALA A 78 0.18 16.56 -3.16
N ARG A 79 -0.68 16.08 -2.25
CA ARG A 79 -2.02 16.61 -1.97
C ARG A 79 -2.09 17.54 -0.74
N LYS A 80 -0.99 17.71 0.00
CA LYS A 80 -0.86 18.77 1.01
C LYS A 80 -0.53 20.09 0.35
#